data_AF-A0A503L5S1-F1
#
_entry.id   AF-A0A503L5S1-F1
#
_cell.length_a   1.000
_cell.length_b   1.000
_cell.length_c   1.000
_cell.angle_alpha   90.00
_cell.angle_beta   90.00
_cell.angle_gamma   90.00
#
_symmetry.space_group_name_H-M   'P 1'
#
loop_
_entity.id
_entity.type
_entity.pdbx_description
1 polymer ?
#
loop_
_entity_poly.entity_id
_entity_poly.type
_entity_poly.pdbx_seq_one_letter_code
_entity_poly.pdbx_strand_id
1 'polypeptide(L)'
;MTAKTIISRPIYGTLSPQPGKHHLFIADAEGALAITDMAGKAPPGFFDGAEIVFIPDPEGKHISALEALEPAQLHLPPSFASLLPRLRQTLTNAHMGLRLYLAGTEGLIGQAMQAALEAGVDHTSIETEHRGSLARRMQCVHCKGITENVTTQPAACSHCGLLLLVRDHYSRRLAAFQGVCINAEDRSEIPPMEEAFP
;
A
#
# COMPACT_ATOMS: atom_id res chain seq x y z
N MET A 1 -19.01 -1.60 15.19
CA MET A 1 -19.37 -0.19 14.88
C MET A 1 -19.21 -0.02 13.38
N THR A 2 -20.22 0.48 12.66
CA THR A 2 -20.09 0.79 11.23
C THR A 2 -18.95 1.79 11.07
N ALA A 3 -17.90 1.40 10.36
CA ALA A 3 -16.72 2.24 10.17
C ALA A 3 -17.17 3.58 9.58
N LYS A 4 -16.94 4.67 10.33
CA LYS A 4 -17.28 6.02 9.90
C LYS A 4 -16.54 6.28 8.59
N THR A 5 -17.25 6.57 7.51
CA THR A 5 -16.64 6.75 6.19
C THR A 5 -15.68 7.94 6.23
N ILE A 6 -14.40 7.67 6.03
CA ILE A 6 -13.35 8.71 5.96
C ILE A 6 -13.33 9.22 4.52
N ILE A 7 -13.97 10.36 4.26
CA ILE A 7 -14.14 10.91 2.90
C ILE A 7 -12.80 11.05 2.14
N SER A 8 -11.72 11.36 2.85
CA SER A 8 -10.39 11.52 2.25
C SER A 8 -9.70 10.20 1.89
N ARG A 9 -10.10 9.08 2.50
CA ARG A 9 -9.50 7.76 2.30
C ARG A 9 -9.99 7.17 0.96
N PRO A 10 -9.10 6.66 0.09
CA PRO A 10 -9.50 5.99 -1.14
C PRO A 10 -10.42 4.79 -0.86
N ILE A 11 -11.29 4.49 -1.83
CA ILE A 11 -12.07 3.26 -1.85
C ILE A 11 -11.32 2.28 -2.74
N TYR A 12 -10.95 1.13 -2.20
CA TYR A 12 -10.28 0.06 -2.93
C TYR A 12 -11.31 -0.87 -3.55
N GLY A 13 -11.06 -1.27 -4.80
CA GLY A 13 -11.90 -2.19 -5.55
C GLY A 13 -11.43 -3.64 -5.39
N THR A 14 -11.73 -4.44 -6.42
CA THR A 14 -11.23 -5.81 -6.57
C THR A 14 -10.48 -5.87 -7.89
N LEU A 15 -9.30 -6.49 -7.90
CA LEU A 15 -8.50 -6.66 -9.10
C LEU A 15 -9.29 -7.46 -10.13
N SER A 16 -9.24 -6.96 -11.36
CA SER A 16 -9.90 -7.58 -12.50
C SER A 16 -8.96 -7.58 -13.71
N PRO A 17 -8.91 -8.64 -14.52
CA PRO A 17 -8.05 -8.66 -15.71
C PRO A 17 -8.46 -7.54 -16.68
N GLN A 18 -7.55 -6.60 -16.96
CA GLN A 18 -7.79 -5.51 -17.90
C GLN A 18 -7.06 -5.75 -19.22
N PRO A 19 -7.60 -5.32 -20.38
CA PRO A 19 -6.87 -5.36 -21.64
C PRO A 19 -5.67 -4.40 -21.60
N GLY A 20 -4.49 -4.90 -21.93
CA GLY A 20 -3.22 -4.16 -21.87
C GLY A 20 -2.13 -4.84 -22.69
N LYS A 21 -0.99 -4.16 -22.86
CA LYS A 21 0.21 -4.72 -23.50
C LYS A 21 1.24 -5.18 -22.48
N HIS A 22 1.32 -4.46 -21.35
CA HIS A 22 2.25 -4.74 -20.27
C HIS A 22 1.48 -4.67 -18.95
N HIS A 23 1.67 -5.65 -18.10
CA HIS A 23 0.96 -5.76 -16.83
C HIS A 23 1.98 -5.73 -15.71
N LEU A 24 1.88 -4.74 -14.82
CA LEU A 24 2.75 -4.60 -13.67
C LEU A 24 1.93 -4.72 -12.39
N PHE A 25 2.20 -5.78 -11.63
CA PHE A 25 1.62 -6.04 -10.32
C PHE A 25 2.59 -5.60 -9.24
N ILE A 26 2.09 -4.92 -8.21
CA ILE A 26 2.86 -4.56 -7.02
C ILE A 26 2.03 -4.99 -5.82
N ALA A 27 2.57 -5.91 -5.02
CA ALA A 27 1.88 -6.41 -3.84
C ALA A 27 2.81 -6.65 -2.64
N ASP A 28 2.25 -6.64 -1.44
CA ASP A 28 2.86 -7.15 -0.21
C ASP A 28 1.94 -8.15 0.51
N ALA A 29 2.54 -9.05 1.30
CA ALA A 29 1.85 -9.96 2.22
C ALA A 29 0.57 -10.61 1.62
N GLU A 30 -0.61 -10.37 2.20
CA GLU A 30 -1.89 -10.91 1.73
C GLU A 30 -2.35 -10.33 0.38
N GLY A 31 -1.70 -9.29 -0.14
CA GLY A 31 -1.92 -8.76 -1.49
C GLY A 31 -1.69 -9.78 -2.59
N ALA A 32 -0.83 -10.79 -2.36
CA ALA A 32 -0.66 -11.92 -3.27
C ALA A 32 -1.98 -12.68 -3.50
N LEU A 33 -2.86 -12.76 -2.48
CA LEU A 33 -4.15 -13.43 -2.60
C LEU A 33 -5.06 -12.75 -3.62
N ALA A 34 -5.02 -11.41 -3.71
CA ALA A 34 -5.77 -10.68 -4.73
C ALA A 34 -5.30 -11.03 -6.15
N ILE A 35 -3.99 -11.19 -6.33
CA ILE A 35 -3.41 -11.59 -7.62
C ILE A 35 -3.85 -13.02 -7.97
N THR A 36 -3.78 -13.96 -7.02
CA THR A 36 -4.22 -15.35 -7.26
C THR A 36 -5.73 -15.47 -7.48
N ASP A 37 -6.55 -14.70 -6.76
CA ASP A 37 -8.00 -14.64 -6.94
C ASP A 37 -8.36 -14.10 -8.34
N MET A 38 -7.62 -13.08 -8.79
CA MET A 38 -7.77 -12.53 -10.14
C MET A 38 -7.30 -13.52 -11.20
N ALA A 39 -6.23 -14.28 -10.95
CA ALA A 39 -5.71 -15.29 -11.86
C ALA A 39 -6.74 -16.38 -12.18
N GLY A 40 -7.54 -16.79 -11.20
CA GLY A 40 -8.66 -17.72 -11.42
C GLY A 40 -9.76 -17.22 -12.38
N LYS A 41 -9.75 -15.93 -12.72
CA LYS A 41 -10.69 -15.28 -13.65
C LYS A 41 -10.01 -14.78 -14.93
N ALA A 42 -8.68 -14.86 -15.00
CA ALA A 42 -7.89 -14.35 -16.11
C ALA A 42 -7.94 -15.31 -17.31
N PRO A 43 -7.87 -14.79 -18.56
CA PRO A 43 -7.75 -15.65 -19.72
C PRO A 43 -6.41 -16.43 -19.70
N PRO A 44 -6.33 -17.60 -20.35
CA PRO A 44 -5.07 -18.32 -20.48
C PRO A 44 -3.97 -17.44 -21.09
N GLY A 45 -2.76 -17.55 -20.55
CA GLY A 45 -1.59 -16.78 -21.01
C GLY A 45 -1.54 -15.32 -20.55
N PHE A 46 -2.45 -14.88 -19.66
CA PHE A 46 -2.48 -13.49 -19.19
C PHE A 46 -1.21 -13.08 -18.44
N PHE A 47 -0.58 -14.00 -17.69
CA PHE A 47 0.61 -13.71 -16.90
C PHE A 47 1.92 -13.87 -17.69
N ASP A 48 1.91 -14.48 -18.87
CA ASP A 48 3.12 -14.74 -19.69
C ASP A 48 3.94 -13.48 -20.00
N GLY A 49 3.28 -12.33 -20.04
CA GLY A 49 3.89 -11.01 -20.24
C GLY A 49 3.86 -10.09 -19.02
N ALA A 50 3.44 -10.59 -17.86
CA ALA A 50 3.28 -9.81 -16.64
C ALA A 50 4.59 -9.74 -15.83
N GLU A 51 4.84 -8.57 -15.25
CA GLU A 51 5.83 -8.37 -14.19
C GLU A 51 5.11 -8.32 -12.86
N ILE A 52 5.52 -9.18 -11.92
CA ILE A 52 5.03 -9.20 -10.55
C ILE A 52 6.15 -8.75 -9.63
N VAL A 53 5.91 -7.68 -8.89
CA VAL A 53 6.74 -7.25 -7.78
C VAL A 53 6.02 -7.60 -6.50
N PHE A 54 6.64 -8.44 -5.67
CA PHE A 54 6.05 -8.89 -4.41
C PHE A 54 7.01 -8.67 -3.25
N ILE A 55 6.59 -7.90 -2.25
CA ILE A 55 7.33 -7.73 -0.99
C ILE A 55 6.81 -8.80 -0.01
N PRO A 56 7.62 -9.85 0.26
CA PRO A 56 7.15 -10.95 1.09
C PRO A 56 7.06 -10.54 2.56
N ASP A 57 6.16 -11.23 3.29
CA ASP A 57 6.22 -11.25 4.75
C ASP A 57 7.49 -12.02 5.22
N PRO A 58 7.88 -11.93 6.50
CA PRO A 58 9.07 -12.64 7.00
C PRO A 58 9.01 -14.16 6.82
N GLU A 59 7.81 -14.74 6.72
CA GLU A 59 7.61 -16.16 6.49
C GLU A 59 7.63 -16.55 5.00
N GLY A 60 7.70 -15.58 4.08
CA GLY A 60 7.68 -15.81 2.63
C GLY A 60 6.37 -16.41 2.13
N LYS A 61 5.24 -16.14 2.80
CA LYS A 61 3.94 -16.69 2.39
C LYS A 61 3.60 -16.26 0.97
N HIS A 62 2.89 -17.12 0.27
CA HIS A 62 2.35 -16.91 -1.08
C HIS A 62 3.36 -16.78 -2.23
N ILE A 63 4.68 -16.78 -1.97
CA ILE A 63 5.70 -16.74 -3.05
C ILE A 63 5.46 -17.87 -4.06
N SER A 64 5.34 -19.11 -3.59
CA SER A 64 5.12 -20.27 -4.47
C SER A 64 3.80 -20.20 -5.26
N ALA A 65 2.78 -19.53 -4.73
CA ALA A 65 1.52 -19.34 -5.45
C ALA A 65 1.69 -18.33 -6.60
N LEU A 66 2.52 -17.30 -6.42
CA LEU A 66 2.85 -16.34 -7.48
C LEU A 66 3.80 -16.95 -8.53
N GLU A 67 4.75 -17.79 -8.11
CA GLU A 67 5.62 -18.54 -9.03
C GLU A 67 4.81 -19.48 -9.93
N ALA A 68 3.79 -20.14 -9.38
CA ALA A 68 2.89 -21.03 -10.13
C ALA A 68 2.04 -20.31 -11.19
N LEU A 69 1.98 -18.98 -11.18
CA LEU A 69 1.34 -18.19 -12.25
C LEU A 69 2.25 -18.03 -13.48
N GLU A 70 3.52 -18.44 -13.38
CA GLU A 70 4.53 -18.35 -14.44
C GLU A 70 4.63 -16.95 -15.07
N PRO A 71 4.76 -15.86 -14.25
CA PRO A 71 4.89 -14.52 -14.80
C PRO A 71 6.20 -14.37 -15.58
N ALA A 72 6.22 -13.46 -16.55
CA ALA A 72 7.44 -13.11 -17.29
C ALA A 72 8.60 -12.74 -16.35
N GLN A 73 8.28 -12.03 -15.26
CA GLN A 73 9.22 -11.65 -14.21
C GLN A 73 8.54 -11.67 -12.85
N LEU A 74 9.20 -12.28 -11.86
CA LEU A 74 8.86 -12.16 -10.44
C LEU A 74 10.04 -11.52 -9.71
N HIS A 75 9.81 -10.37 -9.09
CA HIS A 75 10.83 -9.63 -8.34
C HIS A 75 10.42 -9.53 -6.86
N LEU A 76 11.34 -9.93 -5.96
CA LEU A 76 11.11 -10.03 -4.52
C LEU A 76 11.97 -9.03 -3.72
N PRO A 77 11.66 -7.72 -3.75
CA PRO A 77 12.38 -6.74 -2.96
C PRO A 77 12.07 -6.90 -1.46
N PRO A 78 13.05 -6.69 -0.55
CA PRO A 78 12.84 -6.84 0.90
C PRO A 78 11.98 -5.75 1.53
N SER A 79 11.78 -4.62 0.85
CA SER A 79 10.93 -3.52 1.32
C SER A 79 10.54 -2.58 0.18
N PHE A 80 9.50 -1.77 0.39
CA PHE A 80 9.10 -0.75 -0.58
C PHE A 80 10.23 0.26 -0.86
N ALA A 81 10.99 0.65 0.18
CA ALA A 81 12.12 1.56 0.03
C ALA A 81 13.20 1.01 -0.93
N SER A 82 13.47 -0.30 -0.88
CA SER A 82 14.42 -0.95 -1.80
C SER A 82 13.89 -1.08 -3.23
N LEU A 83 12.56 -1.17 -3.39
CA LEU A 83 11.90 -1.23 -4.69
C LEU A 83 11.87 0.13 -5.40
N LEU A 84 11.70 1.22 -4.63
CA LEU A 84 11.34 2.53 -5.16
C LEU A 84 12.23 3.04 -6.32
N PRO A 85 13.57 2.92 -6.30
CA PRO A 85 14.40 3.38 -7.41
C PRO A 85 14.10 2.64 -8.72
N ARG A 86 13.97 1.31 -8.65
CA ARG A 86 13.64 0.47 -9.82
C ARG A 86 12.23 0.75 -10.30
N LEU A 87 11.26 0.86 -9.39
CA LEU A 87 9.87 1.17 -9.74
C LEU A 87 9.77 2.49 -10.50
N ARG A 88 10.45 3.55 -10.03
CA ARG A 88 10.49 4.85 -10.73
C ARG A 88 11.08 4.72 -12.13
N GLN A 89 12.14 3.94 -12.30
CA GLN A 89 12.74 3.69 -13.62
C GLN A 89 11.77 2.94 -14.54
N THR A 90 11.12 1.88 -14.04
CA THR A 90 10.13 1.11 -14.81
C THR A 90 8.98 2.00 -15.28
N LEU A 91 8.43 2.82 -14.37
CA LEU A 91 7.32 3.72 -14.68
C LEU A 91 7.72 4.83 -15.65
N THR A 92 8.92 5.39 -15.52
CA THR A 92 9.42 6.47 -16.41
C THR A 92 9.63 5.98 -17.85
N ASN A 93 10.02 4.72 -18.04
CA ASN A 93 10.22 4.13 -19.37
C ASN A 93 8.98 3.40 -19.89
N ALA A 94 7.88 3.42 -19.14
CA ALA A 94 6.66 2.75 -19.56
C ALA A 94 6.04 3.44 -20.79
N HIS A 95 5.48 2.64 -21.68
CA HIS A 95 4.77 3.11 -22.86
C HIS A 95 3.25 2.96 -22.69
N MET A 96 2.48 3.58 -23.58
CA MET A 96 1.03 3.41 -23.60
C MET A 96 0.63 1.92 -23.69
N GLY A 97 -0.31 1.51 -22.85
CA GLY A 97 -0.74 0.12 -22.71
C GLY A 97 -0.20 -0.59 -21.47
N LEU A 98 0.56 0.09 -20.61
CA LEU A 98 0.83 -0.36 -19.24
C LEU A 98 -0.48 -0.42 -18.43
N ARG A 99 -0.68 -1.54 -17.72
CA ARG A 99 -1.71 -1.72 -16.70
C ARG A 99 -1.04 -1.96 -15.36
N LEU A 100 -1.46 -1.17 -14.37
CA LEU A 100 -0.94 -1.20 -13.01
C LEU A 100 -1.98 -1.78 -12.06
N TYR A 101 -1.55 -2.75 -11.27
CA TYR A 101 -2.37 -3.43 -10.28
C TYR A 101 -1.65 -3.36 -8.93
N LEU A 102 -2.29 -2.75 -7.94
CA LEU A 102 -1.73 -2.57 -6.61
C LEU A 102 -2.57 -3.35 -5.61
N ALA A 103 -1.97 -4.27 -4.84
CA ALA A 103 -2.71 -5.05 -3.87
C ALA A 103 -1.96 -5.28 -2.57
N GLY A 104 -2.68 -5.32 -1.45
CA GLY A 104 -2.08 -5.52 -0.12
C GLY A 104 -2.35 -4.35 0.81
N THR A 105 -1.36 -3.98 1.63
CA THR A 105 -1.55 -2.99 2.68
C THR A 105 -1.81 -1.59 2.12
N GLU A 106 -2.56 -0.77 2.85
CA GLU A 106 -2.81 0.63 2.45
C GLU A 106 -1.51 1.45 2.31
N GLY A 107 -0.49 1.10 3.10
CA GLY A 107 0.84 1.70 3.01
C GLY A 107 1.52 1.41 1.68
N LEU A 108 1.51 0.16 1.22
CA LEU A 108 2.06 -0.22 -0.08
C LEU A 108 1.28 0.44 -1.22
N ILE A 109 -0.05 0.27 -1.24
CA ILE A 109 -0.90 0.78 -2.33
C ILE A 109 -0.71 2.29 -2.47
N GLY A 110 -0.74 3.04 -1.36
CA GLY A 110 -0.60 4.48 -1.40
C GLY A 110 0.78 4.93 -1.90
N GLN A 111 1.87 4.28 -1.47
CA GLN A 111 3.22 4.64 -1.92
C GLN A 111 3.45 4.29 -3.40
N ALA A 112 2.96 3.13 -3.87
CA ALA A 112 3.03 2.75 -5.27
C ALA A 112 2.17 3.66 -6.17
N MET A 113 0.97 4.02 -5.70
CA MET A 113 0.09 5.00 -6.35
C MET A 113 0.79 6.36 -6.49
N GLN A 114 1.45 6.85 -5.43
CA GLN A 114 2.21 8.09 -5.50
C GLN A 114 3.32 8.02 -6.56
N ALA A 115 4.10 6.94 -6.60
CA ALA A 115 5.16 6.76 -7.59
C ALA A 115 4.61 6.73 -9.03
N ALA A 116 3.45 6.08 -9.25
CA ALA A 116 2.78 6.06 -10.54
C ALA A 116 2.28 7.45 -10.98
N LEU A 117 1.66 8.20 -10.06
CA LEU A 117 1.20 9.57 -10.33
C LEU A 117 2.36 10.53 -10.62
N GLU A 118 3.48 10.40 -9.91
CA GLU A 118 4.72 11.15 -10.18
C GLU A 118 5.27 10.89 -11.59
N ALA A 119 5.05 9.68 -12.13
CA ALA A 119 5.41 9.31 -13.49
C ALA A 119 4.34 9.67 -14.55
N GLY A 120 3.23 10.30 -14.15
CA GLY A 120 2.17 10.74 -15.06
C GLY A 120 1.11 9.68 -15.39
N VAL A 121 1.06 8.56 -14.65
CA VAL A 121 -0.03 7.57 -14.79
C VAL A 121 -1.31 8.13 -14.15
N ASP A 122 -2.44 8.04 -14.85
CA ASP A 122 -3.73 8.45 -14.29
C ASP A 122 -4.19 7.48 -13.20
N HIS A 123 -4.53 8.01 -12.02
CA HIS A 123 -5.06 7.23 -10.90
C HIS A 123 -6.29 6.38 -11.25
N THR A 124 -7.14 6.80 -12.18
CA THR A 124 -8.32 6.02 -12.58
C THR A 124 -7.97 4.82 -13.46
N SER A 125 -6.73 4.72 -13.94
CA SER A 125 -6.25 3.60 -14.76
C SER A 125 -5.54 2.51 -13.96
N ILE A 126 -5.43 2.71 -12.64
CA ILE A 126 -4.75 1.82 -11.69
C ILE A 126 -5.79 1.03 -10.93
N GLU A 127 -5.73 -0.30 -11.02
CA GLU A 127 -6.57 -1.18 -10.23
C GLU A 127 -5.96 -1.33 -8.83
N THR A 128 -6.79 -1.22 -7.79
CA THR A 128 -6.33 -1.32 -6.40
C THR A 128 -7.22 -2.23 -5.59
N GLU A 129 -6.63 -3.12 -4.79
CA GLU A 129 -7.36 -4.01 -3.87
C GLU A 129 -6.65 -4.11 -2.52
N HIS A 130 -7.30 -3.65 -1.46
CA HIS A 130 -6.73 -3.72 -0.12
C HIS A 130 -6.84 -5.14 0.46
N ARG A 131 -5.72 -5.67 0.96
CA ARG A 131 -5.64 -6.95 1.68
C ARG A 131 -4.71 -6.79 2.89
N GLY A 132 -4.85 -7.67 3.87
CA GLY A 132 -4.03 -7.65 5.08
C GLY A 132 -4.51 -6.64 6.13
N SER A 133 -3.58 -6.22 7.01
CA SER A 133 -3.88 -5.39 8.19
C SER A 133 -4.44 -4.00 7.84
N LEU A 134 -5.27 -3.45 8.73
CA LEU A 134 -5.75 -2.07 8.65
C LEU A 134 -4.83 -1.09 9.40
N ALA A 135 -3.66 -1.55 9.84
CA ALA A 135 -2.65 -0.73 10.47
C ALA A 135 -2.34 0.51 9.62
N ARG A 136 -2.30 1.66 10.28
CA ARG A 136 -2.20 2.95 9.62
C ARG A 136 -0.74 3.34 9.45
N ARG A 137 -0.43 3.86 8.26
CA ARG A 137 0.75 4.69 8.03
C ARG A 137 0.44 6.10 8.53
N MET A 138 1.16 6.57 9.54
CA MET A 138 0.90 7.86 10.20
C MET A 138 2.03 8.86 9.95
N GLN A 139 1.69 10.06 9.45
CA GLN A 139 2.60 11.20 9.44
C GLN A 139 2.41 12.08 10.68
N CYS A 140 3.48 12.32 11.43
CA CYS A 140 3.51 13.31 12.49
C CYS A 140 3.41 14.74 11.94
N VAL A 141 2.43 15.52 12.37
CA VAL A 141 2.30 16.93 11.95
C VAL A 141 3.45 17.80 12.46
N HIS A 142 4.07 17.43 13.58
CA HIS A 142 5.21 18.16 14.17
C HIS A 142 6.50 17.97 13.36
N CYS A 143 7.05 16.75 13.30
CA CYS A 143 8.35 16.50 12.66
C CYS A 143 8.27 16.00 11.21
N LYS A 144 7.06 15.77 10.68
CA LYS A 144 6.79 15.17 9.35
C LYS A 144 7.29 13.73 9.18
N GLY A 145 7.85 13.12 10.22
CA GLY A 145 8.24 11.72 10.25
C GLY A 145 7.05 10.78 10.07
N ILE A 146 7.30 9.67 9.40
CA ILE A 146 6.32 8.60 9.15
C ILE A 146 6.55 7.45 10.12
N THR A 147 5.49 7.06 10.82
CA THR A 147 5.44 5.83 11.61
C THR A 147 4.57 4.83 10.88
N GLU A 148 5.15 3.71 10.51
CA GLU A 148 4.48 2.60 9.82
C GLU A 148 3.74 1.71 10.83
N ASN A 149 2.79 0.90 10.33
CA ASN A 149 2.14 -0.17 11.10
C ASN A 149 1.51 0.28 12.43
N VAL A 150 0.90 1.47 12.47
CA VAL A 150 0.22 1.97 13.67
C VAL A 150 -1.12 1.25 13.84
N THR A 151 -1.22 0.41 14.87
CA THR A 151 -2.44 -0.32 15.22
C THR A 151 -3.21 0.30 16.40
N THR A 152 -2.59 1.25 17.11
CA THR A 152 -3.12 1.79 18.37
C THR A 152 -3.42 3.28 18.32
N GLN A 153 -4.23 3.71 19.29
CA GLN A 153 -4.56 5.11 19.54
C GLN A 153 -4.52 5.38 21.06
N PRO A 154 -3.81 6.42 21.53
CA PRO A 154 -2.80 7.19 20.79
C PRO A 154 -1.56 6.34 20.43
N ALA A 155 -0.75 6.84 19.49
CA ALA A 155 0.48 6.19 19.05
C ALA A 155 1.69 7.10 19.21
N ALA A 156 2.82 6.55 19.65
CA ALA A 156 4.07 7.31 19.75
C ALA A 156 4.71 7.48 18.37
N CYS A 157 5.14 8.71 18.05
CA CYS A 157 5.91 8.95 16.83
C CYS A 157 7.29 8.30 16.95
N SER A 158 7.63 7.41 16.02
CA SER A 158 8.95 6.75 15.94
C SER A 158 10.12 7.70 15.70
N HIS A 159 9.86 8.97 15.37
CA HIS A 159 10.90 9.97 15.05
C HIS A 159 11.15 10.96 16.19
N CYS A 160 10.08 11.52 16.77
CA CYS A 160 10.19 12.57 17.79
C CYS A 160 9.63 12.18 19.17
N GLY A 161 9.09 10.97 19.31
CA GLY A 161 8.57 10.45 20.57
C GLY A 161 7.27 11.08 21.07
N LEU A 162 6.72 12.08 20.37
CA LEU A 162 5.43 12.67 20.76
C LEU A 162 4.30 11.65 20.69
N LEU A 163 3.38 11.72 21.65
CA LEU A 163 2.18 10.91 21.70
C LEU A 163 1.11 11.54 20.80
N LEU A 164 0.68 10.79 19.78
CA LEU A 164 -0.15 11.32 18.71
C LEU A 164 -1.53 10.68 18.68
N LEU A 165 -2.54 11.53 18.49
CA LEU A 165 -3.86 11.15 18.01
C LEU A 165 -3.78 11.00 16.48
N VAL A 166 -3.93 9.77 15.97
CA VAL A 166 -4.14 9.50 14.55
C VAL A 166 -5.54 9.98 14.15
N ARG A 167 -5.63 11.02 13.33
CA ARG A 167 -6.90 11.56 12.87
C ARG A 167 -7.42 10.76 11.69
N ASP A 168 -8.74 10.75 11.51
CA ASP A 168 -9.41 10.28 10.30
C ASP A 168 -9.26 11.28 9.15
N HIS A 169 -8.02 11.59 8.80
CA HIS A 169 -7.66 12.46 7.68
C HIS A 169 -6.50 11.82 6.91
N TYR A 170 -6.83 11.20 5.80
CA TYR A 170 -5.89 10.53 4.90
C TYR A 170 -5.37 11.50 3.84
N SER A 171 -4.05 11.67 3.77
CA SER A 171 -3.40 12.43 2.71
C SER A 171 -3.07 11.50 1.54
N ARG A 172 -3.79 11.65 0.41
CA ARG A 172 -3.50 10.89 -0.82
C ARG A 172 -2.09 11.14 -1.34
N ARG A 173 -1.61 12.38 -1.24
CA ARG A 173 -0.26 12.78 -1.65
C ARG A 173 0.83 12.07 -0.85
N LEU A 174 0.59 11.85 0.44
CA LEU A 174 1.59 11.29 1.35
C LEU A 174 1.39 9.80 1.61
N ALA A 175 0.27 9.23 1.17
CA ALA A 175 -0.16 7.89 1.52
C ALA A 175 -0.12 7.65 3.04
N ALA A 176 -0.67 8.58 3.83
CA ALA A 176 -0.60 8.52 5.29
C ALA A 176 -1.75 9.29 5.97
N PHE A 177 -2.14 8.82 7.15
CA PHE A 177 -3.00 9.55 8.08
C PHE A 177 -2.22 10.61 8.85
N GLN A 178 -2.88 11.68 9.28
CA GLN A 178 -2.23 12.72 10.08
C GLN A 178 -2.28 12.40 11.58
N GLY A 179 -1.12 12.36 12.21
CA GLY A 179 -0.96 12.29 13.67
C GLY A 179 -0.72 13.69 14.25
N VAL A 180 -1.54 14.09 15.22
CA VAL A 180 -1.41 15.36 15.97
C VAL A 180 -1.14 15.08 17.44
N CYS A 181 -0.40 15.95 18.13
CA CYS A 181 -0.11 15.78 19.56
C CYS A 181 -1.44 15.68 20.34
N ILE A 182 -1.64 14.56 21.05
CA ILE A 182 -2.90 14.34 21.79
C ILE A 182 -2.95 15.16 23.08
N ASN A 183 -1.80 15.34 23.72
CA ASN A 183 -1.63 15.98 25.01
C ASN A 183 -0.88 17.32 24.85
N ALA A 184 -1.35 18.14 23.90
CA ALA A 184 -0.70 19.41 23.54
C ALA A 184 -0.80 20.46 24.67
N GLU A 185 -1.86 20.39 25.47
CA GLU A 185 -2.11 21.33 26.58
C GLU A 185 -1.33 20.93 27.85
N ASP A 186 -1.32 19.64 28.21
CA ASP A 186 -0.56 19.09 29.34
C ASP A 186 0.16 17.79 28.94
N ARG A 187 1.50 17.81 28.87
CA ARG A 187 2.31 16.65 28.48
C ARG A 187 2.30 15.50 29.48
N SER A 188 1.86 15.73 30.72
CA SER A 188 1.73 14.69 31.74
C SER A 188 0.47 13.84 31.55
N GLU A 189 -0.49 14.32 30.75
CA GLU A 189 -1.65 13.54 30.36
C GLU A 189 -1.25 12.47 29.34
N ILE A 190 -1.37 11.20 29.73
CA ILE A 190 -1.06 10.04 28.88
C ILE A 190 -2.33 9.19 28.81
N PRO A 191 -3.21 9.44 27.81
CA PRO A 191 -4.38 8.62 27.61
C PRO A 191 -4.01 7.15 27.37
N PRO A 192 -4.85 6.19 27.81
CA PRO A 192 -4.57 4.78 27.61
C PRO A 192 -4.47 4.45 26.12
N MET A 193 -3.50 3.61 25.78
CA MET A 193 -3.29 3.12 24.42
C MET A 193 -4.22 1.93 24.15
N GLU A 194 -5.11 2.08 23.18
CA GLU A 194 -6.07 1.06 22.78
C GLU A 194 -5.82 0.63 21.33
N GLU A 195 -6.05 -0.64 21.02
CA GLU A 195 -6.02 -1.13 19.65
C GLU A 195 -7.21 -0.59 18.88
N ALA A 196 -6.93 0.19 17.83
CA ALA A 196 -7.94 0.92 17.05
C ALA A 196 -7.93 0.52 15.57
N PHE A 197 -6.81 -0.06 15.09
CA PHE A 197 -6.57 -0.36 13.67
C PHE A 197 -5.94 -1.76 13.52
N PRO A 198 -6.71 -2.85 13.74
CA PRO A 198 -6.20 -4.22 13.60
C PRO A 198 -5.85 -4.57 12.15
#